data_AF-M9XFP3-F1
#
_entry.id   AF-M9XFP3-F1
#
_cell.length_a   1.000
_cell.length_b   1.000
_cell.length_c   1.000
_cell.angle_alpha   90.00
_cell.angle_beta   90.00
_cell.angle_gamma   90.00
#
_symmetry.space_group_name_H-M   'P 1'
#
loop_
_entity.id
_entity.type
_entity.pdbx_description
1 polymer ?
#
loop_
_entity_poly.entity_id
_entity_poly.type
_entity_poly.pdbx_seq_one_letter_code
_entity_poly.pdbx_strand_id
1 'polypeptide(L)'
;LGRRWHNLWGGKLRGSYGTTESGPIFCQPDVAATEQSSIGWPLPGVALQQTENGELLIRSPANTPGLWNGQDADRLPAARWIATGDLVQRQDDGGYLIIGREKDMLKCDAYSISPVEVEQELLKLSDIAEAVVFGVPDATIGERPVALLRTTSGRELPTQQ
;
A
#
# COMPACT_ATOMS: atom_id res chain seq x y z
N LEU A 1 -3.92 -15.07 -9.44
CA LEU A 1 -3.56 -14.77 -10.84
C LEU A 1 -2.25 -15.45 -11.28
N GLY A 2 -1.14 -15.29 -10.53
CA GLY A 2 0.18 -15.84 -10.91
C GLY A 2 0.22 -17.34 -11.20
N ARG A 3 -0.38 -18.18 -10.35
CA ARG A 3 -0.45 -19.64 -10.60
C ARG A 3 -1.20 -20.01 -11.86
N ARG A 4 -2.30 -19.30 -12.14
CA ARG A 4 -3.08 -19.51 -13.36
C ARG A 4 -2.25 -19.18 -14.60
N TRP A 5 -1.47 -18.09 -14.55
CA TRP A 5 -0.52 -17.73 -15.62
C TRP A 5 0.52 -18.82 -15.85
N HIS A 6 1.16 -19.28 -14.77
CA HIS A 6 2.16 -20.34 -14.84
C HIS A 6 1.60 -21.64 -15.44
N ASN A 7 0.42 -22.06 -15.01
CA ASN A 7 -0.19 -23.30 -15.49
C ASN A 7 -0.59 -23.25 -16.97
N LEU A 8 -0.98 -22.08 -17.48
CA LEU A 8 -1.40 -21.92 -18.88
C LEU A 8 -0.22 -21.77 -19.83
N TRP A 9 0.86 -21.10 -19.40
CA TRP A 9 1.91 -20.65 -20.30
C TRP A 9 3.33 -21.04 -19.89
N GLY A 10 3.51 -21.73 -18.76
CA GLY A 10 4.82 -22.15 -18.23
C GLY A 10 5.72 -21.00 -17.75
N GLY A 11 5.29 -19.75 -17.91
CA GLY A 11 6.05 -18.55 -17.53
C GLY A 11 5.86 -18.15 -16.07
N LYS A 12 6.77 -17.31 -15.57
CA LYS A 12 6.62 -16.62 -14.28
C LYS A 12 6.15 -15.20 -14.50
N LEU A 13 5.18 -14.77 -13.71
CA LEU A 13 4.74 -13.38 -13.71
C LEU A 13 5.54 -12.60 -12.68
N ARG A 14 6.10 -11.45 -13.09
CA ARG A 14 6.90 -10.58 -12.23
C ARG A 14 6.08 -9.38 -11.79
N GLY A 15 6.18 -9.02 -10.53
CA GLY A 15 5.66 -7.78 -9.98
C GLY A 15 6.78 -6.75 -9.90
N SER A 16 6.47 -5.49 -10.18
CA SER A 16 7.39 -4.37 -9.90
C SER A 16 6.60 -3.26 -9.25
N TYR A 17 7.19 -2.63 -8.24
CA TYR A 17 6.65 -1.44 -7.61
C TYR A 17 7.66 -0.30 -7.73
N GLY A 18 7.14 0.91 -7.91
CA GLY A 18 7.90 2.12 -8.15
C GLY A 18 7.02 3.35 -8.03
N THR A 19 7.65 4.52 -7.95
CA THR A 19 6.96 5.82 -8.03
C THR A 19 7.47 6.61 -9.22
N THR A 20 6.72 7.63 -9.65
CA THR A 20 7.14 8.53 -10.73
C THR A 20 8.47 9.21 -10.39
N GLU A 21 8.68 9.52 -9.11
CA GLU A 21 9.83 10.24 -8.58
C GLU A 21 11.08 9.38 -8.48
N SER A 22 10.98 8.04 -8.56
CA SER A 22 12.14 7.16 -8.31
C SER A 22 12.24 5.96 -9.23
N GLY A 23 11.35 5.86 -10.21
CA GLY A 23 11.29 4.75 -11.15
C GLY A 23 10.95 3.42 -10.43
N PRO A 24 11.36 2.27 -11.00
CA PRO A 24 11.18 0.98 -10.34
C PRO A 24 12.08 0.89 -9.11
N ILE A 25 11.52 0.45 -7.97
CA ILE A 25 12.18 0.40 -6.67
C ILE A 25 12.26 -1.06 -6.19
N PHE A 26 11.18 -1.82 -6.35
CA PHE A 26 11.09 -3.22 -5.94
C PHE A 26 10.76 -4.15 -7.10
N CYS A 27 11.17 -5.40 -6.97
CA CYS A 27 10.82 -6.48 -7.88
C CYS A 27 10.44 -7.73 -7.11
N GLN A 28 9.34 -8.36 -7.52
CA GLN A 28 8.95 -9.71 -7.15
C GLN A 28 9.14 -10.62 -8.36
N PRO A 29 10.18 -11.49 -8.39
CA PRO A 29 10.51 -12.32 -9.56
C PRO A 29 9.46 -13.39 -9.89
N ASP A 30 8.62 -13.73 -8.93
CA ASP A 30 7.57 -14.73 -9.07
C ASP A 30 6.40 -14.42 -8.13
N VAL A 31 5.38 -13.73 -8.64
CA VAL A 31 4.19 -13.38 -7.84
C VAL A 31 3.36 -14.59 -7.43
N ALA A 32 3.66 -15.79 -7.96
CA ALA A 32 2.97 -17.03 -7.59
C ALA A 32 3.68 -17.80 -6.46
N ALA A 33 4.91 -17.40 -6.11
CA ALA A 33 5.74 -18.11 -5.14
C ALA A 33 5.26 -17.96 -3.68
N THR A 34 4.44 -16.95 -3.40
CA THR A 34 3.85 -16.71 -2.08
C THR A 34 2.34 -16.51 -2.21
N GLU A 35 1.60 -16.96 -1.18
CA GLU A 35 0.16 -16.66 -1.03
C GLU A 35 -0.06 -15.26 -0.43
N GLN A 36 0.96 -14.71 0.24
CA GLN A 36 0.89 -13.37 0.82
C GLN A 36 1.22 -12.33 -0.25
N SER A 37 0.46 -11.23 -0.26
CA SER A 37 0.78 -10.09 -1.10
C SER A 37 2.15 -9.52 -0.71
N SER A 38 2.94 -9.14 -1.71
CA SER A 38 4.26 -8.54 -1.52
C SER A 38 4.59 -7.69 -2.74
N ILE A 39 5.27 -6.57 -2.53
CA ILE A 39 5.90 -5.79 -3.62
C ILE A 39 7.31 -6.32 -3.95
N GLY A 40 7.77 -7.33 -3.21
CA GLY A 40 9.04 -8.02 -3.42
C GLY A 40 10.20 -7.38 -2.66
N TRP A 41 11.39 -7.44 -3.26
CA TRP A 41 12.66 -6.99 -2.67
C TRP A 41 13.20 -5.76 -3.39
N PRO A 42 13.95 -4.88 -2.70
CA PRO A 42 14.56 -3.71 -3.33
C PRO A 42 15.50 -4.13 -4.46
N LEU A 43 15.48 -3.35 -5.53
CA LEU A 43 16.43 -3.50 -6.63
C LEU A 43 17.86 -3.14 -6.18
N PRO A 44 18.89 -3.69 -6.85
CA PRO A 44 20.28 -3.33 -6.56
C PRO A 44 20.51 -1.81 -6.60
N GLY A 45 21.18 -1.29 -5.58
CA GLY A 45 21.48 0.14 -5.46
C GLY A 45 20.36 0.99 -4.84
N VAL A 46 19.18 0.42 -4.59
CA VAL A 46 18.11 1.08 -3.83
C VAL A 46 18.38 0.94 -2.34
N ALA A 47 18.47 2.07 -1.63
CA ALA A 47 18.46 2.11 -0.18
C ALA A 47 17.05 2.39 0.33
N LEU A 48 16.67 1.73 1.43
CA LEU A 48 15.36 1.83 2.07
C LEU A 48 15.52 2.32 3.52
N GLN A 49 14.60 3.14 3.98
CA GLN A 49 14.41 3.48 5.38
C GLN A 49 12.91 3.51 5.67
N GLN A 50 12.51 3.08 6.85
CA GLN A 50 11.13 3.17 7.30
C GLN A 50 11.04 4.21 8.41
N THR A 51 10.04 5.09 8.36
CA THR A 51 9.77 6.04 9.45
C THR A 51 9.12 5.33 10.64
N GLU A 52 9.08 6.00 11.80
CA GLU A 52 8.39 5.46 12.98
C GLU A 52 6.90 5.17 12.73
N ASN A 53 6.27 5.93 11.82
CA ASN A 53 4.88 5.76 11.42
C ASN A 53 4.69 4.70 10.31
N GLY A 54 5.76 4.04 9.89
CA GLY A 54 5.72 2.97 8.90
C GLY A 54 5.86 3.41 7.45
N GLU A 55 6.04 4.71 7.18
CA GLU A 55 6.21 5.24 5.83
C GLU A 55 7.53 4.80 5.22
N LEU A 56 7.50 4.40 3.94
CA LEU A 56 8.67 4.03 3.20
C LEU A 56 9.40 5.26 2.64
N LEU A 57 10.66 5.41 3.04
CA LEU A 57 11.62 6.34 2.46
C LEU A 57 12.58 5.57 1.55
N ILE A 58 12.85 6.14 0.38
CA ILE A 58 13.71 5.49 -0.61
C ILE A 58 14.80 6.41 -1.14
N ARG A 59 15.96 5.83 -1.43
CA ARG A 59 17.03 6.51 -2.16
C ARG A 59 17.52 5.60 -3.27
N SER A 60 17.28 6.00 -4.52
CA SER A 60 17.61 5.24 -5.71
C SER A 60 18.48 6.05 -6.67
N PRO A 61 19.36 5.42 -7.47
CA PRO A 61 20.03 6.07 -8.59
C PRO A 61 19.06 6.67 -9.63
N ALA A 62 17.81 6.22 -9.64
CA ALA A 62 16.76 6.69 -10.54
C ALA A 62 15.89 7.82 -9.94
N ASN A 63 16.25 8.36 -8.76
CA ASN A 63 15.54 9.49 -8.17
C ASN A 63 15.49 10.67 -9.14
N THR A 64 14.30 11.24 -9.29
CA THR A 64 14.05 12.46 -10.05
C THR A 64 14.93 13.59 -9.50
N PRO A 65 15.47 14.47 -10.36
CA PRO A 65 16.12 15.69 -9.89
C PRO A 65 15.12 16.73 -9.34
N GLY A 66 13.81 16.49 -9.47
CA GLY A 66 12.73 17.35 -9.00
C GLY A 66 11.60 17.48 -10.02
N LEU A 67 10.51 18.14 -9.65
CA LEU A 67 9.42 18.47 -10.57
C LEU A 67 9.77 19.74 -11.36
N TRP A 68 9.40 19.75 -12.64
CA TRP A 68 9.52 20.92 -13.50
C TRP A 68 8.65 22.06 -12.96
N ASN A 69 9.23 23.25 -12.76
CA ASN A 69 8.62 24.50 -12.22
C ASN A 69 8.84 24.81 -10.72
N GLY A 70 9.58 24.00 -9.98
CA GLY A 70 9.93 24.34 -8.60
C GLY A 70 8.88 24.02 -7.54
N GLN A 71 7.70 23.50 -7.92
CA GLN A 71 6.82 22.84 -6.96
C GLN A 71 7.59 21.61 -6.43
N ASP A 72 8.11 21.67 -5.20
CA ASP A 72 8.93 20.65 -4.55
C ASP A 72 10.37 20.43 -5.07
N ALA A 73 10.94 21.33 -5.90
CA ALA A 73 12.34 21.17 -6.37
C ALA A 73 13.39 21.19 -5.24
N ASP A 74 13.10 21.87 -4.14
CA ASP A 74 13.97 21.87 -2.95
C ASP A 74 13.88 20.56 -2.12
N ARG A 75 12.87 19.71 -2.39
CA ARG A 75 12.64 18.47 -1.64
C ARG A 75 13.35 17.25 -2.20
N LEU A 76 13.77 17.23 -3.47
CA LEU A 76 14.13 15.98 -4.15
C LEU A 76 15.49 16.00 -4.92
N PRO A 77 16.65 16.22 -4.29
CA PRO A 77 17.94 15.89 -4.90
C PRO A 77 18.13 14.37 -5.05
N ALA A 78 18.81 13.92 -6.11
CA ALA A 78 19.11 12.50 -6.36
C ALA A 78 19.82 11.77 -5.21
N ALA A 79 20.53 12.50 -4.34
CA ALA A 79 21.21 11.94 -3.16
C ALA A 79 20.34 11.86 -1.88
N ARG A 80 19.12 12.40 -1.90
CA ARG A 80 18.21 12.40 -0.74
C ARG A 80 17.25 11.22 -0.74
N TRP A 81 16.72 10.98 0.46
CA TRP A 81 15.58 10.13 0.68
C TRP A 81 14.31 10.79 0.14
N ILE A 82 13.50 10.04 -0.60
CA ILE A 82 12.18 10.42 -1.10
C ILE A 82 11.14 9.69 -0.27
N ALA A 83 10.20 10.44 0.28
CA ALA A 83 9.03 9.91 0.96
C ALA A 83 8.03 9.43 -0.09
N THR A 84 7.68 8.13 -0.08
CA THR A 84 6.75 7.58 -1.07
C THR A 84 5.29 7.90 -0.73
N GLY A 85 4.99 8.24 0.53
CA GLY A 85 3.63 8.30 1.05
C GLY A 85 2.99 6.93 1.27
N ASP A 86 3.67 5.83 0.93
CA ASP A 86 3.17 4.46 1.13
C ASP A 86 3.67 3.93 2.48
N LEU A 87 2.75 3.37 3.27
CA LEU A 87 3.08 2.66 4.50
C LEU A 87 3.36 1.20 4.18
N VAL A 88 4.44 0.67 4.73
CA VAL A 88 4.87 -0.71 4.45
C VAL A 88 5.03 -1.54 5.70
N GLN A 89 5.01 -2.86 5.54
CA GLN A 89 5.42 -3.81 6.56
C GLN A 89 6.46 -4.74 5.96
N ARG A 90 7.58 -4.93 6.66
CA ARG A 90 8.60 -5.90 6.28
C ARG A 90 8.16 -7.30 6.70
N GLN A 91 8.23 -8.25 5.77
CA GLN A 91 7.90 -9.65 5.97
C GLN A 91 9.12 -10.45 6.42
N ASP A 92 8.90 -11.64 6.98
CA ASP A 92 9.95 -12.52 7.50
C ASP A 92 10.96 -12.98 6.43
N ASP A 93 10.51 -13.10 5.18
CA ASP A 93 11.35 -13.44 4.01
C ASP A 93 12.14 -12.22 3.46
N GLY A 94 12.02 -11.07 4.12
CA GLY A 94 12.66 -9.82 3.75
C GLY A 94 11.94 -9.05 2.63
N GLY A 95 10.81 -9.56 2.13
CA GLY A 95 9.92 -8.83 1.24
C GLY A 95 9.18 -7.71 1.98
N TYR A 96 8.49 -6.86 1.22
CA TYR A 96 7.68 -5.77 1.77
C TYR A 96 6.24 -5.87 1.28
N LEU A 97 5.30 -5.51 2.14
CA LEU A 97 3.89 -5.36 1.83
C LEU A 97 3.49 -3.91 2.00
N ILE A 98 2.70 -3.35 1.07
CA ILE A 98 2.05 -2.06 1.25
C ILE A 98 0.78 -2.28 2.07
N ILE A 99 0.66 -1.56 3.18
CA ILE A 99 -0.46 -1.67 4.13
C ILE A 99 -1.36 -0.43 4.14
N GLY A 100 -1.01 0.61 3.38
CA GLY A 100 -1.81 1.81 3.25
C GLY A 100 -1.00 2.99 2.71
N ARG A 101 -1.58 4.18 2.79
CA ARG A 101 -0.91 5.44 2.49
C ARG A 101 -1.00 6.39 3.66
N GLU A 102 0.07 7.12 3.94
CA GLU A 102 0.16 8.04 5.07
C GLU A 102 -1.00 9.06 5.07
N LYS A 103 -1.32 9.61 3.90
CA LYS A 103 -2.40 10.60 3.73
C LYS A 103 -3.81 10.03 3.81
N ASP A 104 -3.96 8.72 3.67
CA ASP A 104 -5.26 8.04 3.66
C ASP A 104 -5.60 7.44 5.05
N MET A 105 -4.69 7.56 6.03
CA MET A 105 -4.89 7.03 7.39
C MET A 105 -5.97 7.81 8.14
N LEU A 106 -6.90 7.08 8.77
CA LEU A 106 -7.92 7.68 9.65
C LEU A 106 -7.32 7.94 11.03
N LYS A 107 -7.59 9.11 11.59
CA LYS A 107 -7.20 9.49 12.95
C LYS A 107 -8.39 9.33 13.90
N CYS A 108 -8.42 8.20 14.61
CA CYS A 108 -9.50 7.82 15.52
C CYS A 108 -8.95 7.66 16.95
N ASP A 109 -9.35 8.54 17.86
CA ASP A 109 -9.01 8.49 19.30
C ASP A 109 -7.51 8.28 19.60
N ALA A 110 -6.65 9.10 18.98
CA ALA A 110 -5.18 9.02 19.01
C ALA A 110 -4.55 7.78 18.31
N TYR A 111 -5.37 6.91 17.71
CA TYR A 111 -4.90 5.82 16.86
C TYR A 111 -4.91 6.21 15.38
N SER A 112 -3.96 5.65 14.64
CA SER A 112 -3.91 5.74 13.17
C SER A 112 -4.41 4.42 12.60
N ILE A 113 -5.54 4.45 11.91
CA ILE A 113 -6.20 3.26 11.35
C ILE A 113 -6.03 3.26 9.83
N SER A 114 -5.60 2.13 9.26
CA SER A 114 -5.54 1.96 7.79
C SER A 114 -6.91 1.53 7.28
N PRO A 115 -7.62 2.34 6.47
CA PRO A 115 -8.87 1.90 5.86
C PRO A 115 -8.70 0.62 5.04
N VAL A 116 -7.59 0.51 4.31
CA VAL A 116 -7.28 -0.63 3.44
C VAL A 116 -7.14 -1.92 4.25
N GLU A 117 -6.52 -1.87 5.42
CA GLU A 117 -6.42 -3.04 6.31
C GLU A 117 -7.81 -3.50 6.76
N VAL A 118 -8.67 -2.56 7.17
CA VAL A 118 -10.05 -2.86 7.58
C VAL A 118 -10.86 -3.43 6.40
N GLU A 119 -10.73 -2.85 5.20
CA GLU A 119 -11.34 -3.36 3.97
C GLU A 119 -10.90 -4.79 3.67
N GLN A 120 -9.61 -5.10 3.78
CA GLN A 120 -9.06 -6.44 3.56
C GLN A 120 -9.60 -7.45 4.56
N GLU A 121 -9.75 -7.09 5.83
CA GLU A 121 -10.39 -7.97 6.83
C GLU A 121 -11.88 -8.19 6.53
N LEU A 122 -12.60 -7.13 6.14
CA LEU A 122 -14.01 -7.24 5.74
C LEU A 122 -14.20 -8.16 4.53
N LEU A 123 -13.32 -8.05 3.52
CA LEU A 123 -13.35 -8.88 2.31
C LEU A 123 -13.07 -10.38 2.56
N LYS A 124 -12.57 -10.76 3.75
CA LYS A 124 -12.45 -12.18 4.13
C LYS A 124 -13.80 -12.81 4.49
N LEU A 125 -14.83 -11.99 4.76
CA LEU A 125 -16.17 -12.48 5.06
C LEU A 125 -16.88 -12.90 3.77
N SER A 126 -17.39 -14.14 3.71
CA SER A 126 -18.00 -14.72 2.50
C SER A 126 -19.17 -13.93 1.92
N ASP A 127 -19.86 -13.17 2.77
CA ASP A 127 -21.07 -12.43 2.42
C ASP A 127 -20.75 -11.03 1.87
N ILE A 128 -19.50 -10.59 1.92
CA ILE A 128 -19.04 -9.28 1.44
C ILE A 128 -18.32 -9.46 0.11
N ALA A 129 -18.81 -8.77 -0.91
CA ALA A 129 -18.23 -8.75 -2.25
C ALA A 129 -17.31 -7.53 -2.46
N GLU A 130 -17.65 -6.39 -1.88
CA GLU A 130 -16.83 -5.16 -1.86
C GLU A 130 -16.96 -4.46 -0.50
N ALA A 131 -15.89 -3.81 -0.07
CA ALA A 131 -15.86 -2.96 1.12
C ALA A 131 -15.06 -1.69 0.79
N VAL A 132 -15.56 -0.55 1.29
CA VAL A 132 -14.85 0.73 1.28
C VAL A 132 -14.94 1.32 2.68
N VAL A 133 -13.81 1.70 3.26
CA VAL A 133 -13.73 2.29 4.60
C VAL A 133 -13.25 3.73 4.47
N PHE A 134 -13.91 4.64 5.19
CA PHE A 134 -13.55 6.06 5.19
C PHE A 134 -13.86 6.70 6.55
N GLY A 135 -13.20 7.83 6.83
CA GLY A 135 -13.43 8.61 8.04
C GLY A 135 -14.62 9.55 7.87
N VAL A 136 -15.50 9.58 8.87
CA VAL A 136 -16.48 10.64 9.05
C VAL A 136 -16.05 11.51 10.22
N PRO A 137 -15.99 12.85 10.10
CA PRO A 137 -15.60 13.72 11.20
C PRO A 137 -16.43 13.47 12.46
N ASP A 138 -15.76 13.32 13.59
CA ASP A 138 -16.37 13.11 14.90
C ASP A 138 -15.75 14.04 15.94
N ALA A 139 -16.57 14.74 16.71
CA ALA A 139 -16.12 15.74 17.67
C ALA A 139 -15.34 15.17 18.87
N THR A 140 -15.43 13.87 19.12
CA THR A 140 -14.84 13.20 20.28
C THR A 140 -13.57 12.46 19.90
N ILE A 141 -13.60 11.75 18.77
CA ILE A 141 -12.53 10.83 18.35
C ILE A 141 -11.76 11.32 17.12
N GLY A 142 -12.04 12.51 16.60
CA GLY A 142 -11.43 13.05 15.39
C GLY A 142 -12.13 12.53 14.13
N GLU A 143 -11.93 11.24 13.82
CA GLU A 143 -12.59 10.56 12.71
C GLU A 143 -13.20 9.23 13.17
N ARG A 144 -14.48 9.03 12.89
CA ARG A 144 -15.15 7.73 13.02
C ARG A 144 -14.97 6.93 11.73
N PRO A 145 -14.33 5.74 11.77
CA PRO A 145 -14.31 4.85 10.62
C PRO A 145 -15.73 4.36 10.29
N VAL A 146 -16.11 4.49 9.02
CA VAL A 146 -17.38 4.00 8.47
C VAL A 146 -17.09 3.10 7.29
N ALA A 147 -17.74 1.95 7.24
CA ALA A 147 -17.63 1.00 6.14
C ALA A 147 -18.90 1.00 5.27
N LEU A 148 -18.73 1.17 3.96
CA LEU A 148 -19.77 0.90 2.96
C LEU A 148 -19.51 -0.48 2.36
N LEU A 149 -20.51 -1.36 2.44
CA LEU A 149 -20.39 -2.76 2.04
C LEU A 149 -21.34 -3.10 0.90
N ARG A 150 -20.88 -3.92 -0.05
CA ARG A 150 -21.72 -4.60 -1.05
C ARG A 150 -21.70 -6.09 -0.78
N THR A 151 -22.87 -6.72 -0.64
CA THR A 151 -22.95 -8.15 -0.36
C THR A 151 -22.93 -9.02 -1.62
N THR A 152 -22.51 -10.27 -1.44
CA THR A 152 -22.46 -11.29 -2.51
C THR A 152 -23.86 -11.72 -2.97
N SER A 153 -24.85 -11.73 -2.07
CA SER A 153 -26.22 -12.18 -2.33
C SER A 153 -27.18 -11.05 -2.72
N GLY A 154 -26.71 -9.80 -2.82
CA GLY A 154 -27.59 -8.63 -2.97
C GLY A 154 -28.49 -8.38 -1.75
N ARG A 155 -28.22 -9.06 -0.62
CA ARG A 155 -28.93 -8.89 0.64
C ARG A 155 -28.48 -7.60 1.31
N GLU A 156 -29.42 -6.75 1.71
CA GLU A 156 -29.11 -5.60 2.54
C GLU A 156 -28.64 -6.06 3.92
N LEU A 157 -27.45 -5.58 4.33
CA LEU A 157 -27.00 -5.72 5.71
C LEU A 157 -27.72 -4.67 6.55
N PRO A 158 -28.09 -4.98 7.80
CA PRO A 158 -28.64 -3.98 8.70
C PRO A 158 -27.59 -2.88 8.93
N THR A 159 -27.98 -1.62 8.67
CA THR A 159 -27.16 -0.45 8.99
C THR A 159 -27.00 -0.37 10.51
N GLN A 160 -25.78 -0.55 11.01
CA GLN A 160 -25.44 -0.22 12.39
C GLN A 160 -24.76 1.14 12.43
N GLN A 161 -25.26 2.04 13.28
CA GLN A 161 -24.72 3.39 13.52
C GLN A 161 -23.70 3.38 14.65
#